data_AF-A0A2J0YSH6-F1
#
_entry.id   AF-A0A2J0YSH6-F1
#
_cell.length_a   1.000
_cell.length_b   1.000
_cell.length_c   1.000
_cell.angle_alpha   90.00
_cell.angle_beta   90.00
_cell.angle_gamma   90.00
#
_symmetry.space_group_name_H-M   'P 1'
#
loop_
_entity.id
_entity.type
_entity.pdbx_description
1 polymer ?
#
loop_
_entity_poly.entity_id
_entity_poly.type
_entity_poly.pdbx_seq_one_letter_code
_entity_poly.pdbx_strand_id
1 'polypeptide(L)'
;FFISDDGYIMTNNHVVSDATDIYVTLTDGREFKAKVIGTDERTDVALIKIEAKDMTPLVIGDPKKLKKGQWVLAIGSPFGLDSTVTSGIVSAIGRDTGEYLPFIQTDVAVNPGNS
;
A
#
# COMPACT_ATOMS: atom_id res chain seq x y z
N PHE A 1 -4.02 1.98 -1.02
CA PHE A 1 -4.36 3.36 -0.61
C PHE A 1 -4.86 4.20 -1.77
N PHE A 2 -5.79 5.14 -1.53
CA PHE A 2 -6.21 6.11 -2.55
C PHE A 2 -5.09 7.09 -2.90
N ILE A 3 -4.87 7.31 -4.19
CA ILE A 3 -3.89 8.28 -4.72
C ILE A 3 -4.57 9.44 -5.47
N SER A 4 -5.89 9.34 -5.70
CA SER A 4 -6.73 10.39 -6.24
C SER A 4 -8.12 10.35 -5.58
N ASP A 5 -8.89 11.43 -5.74
CA ASP A 5 -10.26 11.58 -5.23
C ASP A 5 -11.33 10.85 -6.06
N ASP A 6 -10.99 10.51 -7.30
CA ASP A 6 -11.84 9.77 -8.24
C ASP A 6 -11.63 8.24 -8.21
N GLY A 7 -11.02 7.72 -7.14
CA GLY A 7 -11.03 6.28 -6.86
C GLY A 7 -9.87 5.47 -7.45
N TYR A 8 -8.74 6.09 -7.80
CA TYR A 8 -7.51 5.35 -8.08
C TYR A 8 -6.83 4.90 -6.79
N ILE A 9 -6.43 3.63 -6.75
CA ILE A 9 -5.82 2.98 -5.59
C ILE A 9 -4.51 2.32 -6.01
N MET A 10 -3.46 2.57 -5.23
CA MET A 10 -2.19 1.86 -5.32
C MET A 10 -2.13 0.72 -4.30
N THR A 11 -1.65 -0.44 -4.74
CA THR A 11 -1.44 -1.68 -3.94
C THR A 11 -0.26 -2.46 -4.52
N ASN A 12 0.06 -3.61 -3.93
CA ASN A 12 1.08 -4.50 -4.46
C ASN A 12 0.57 -5.34 -5.64
N ASN A 13 1.46 -5.68 -6.58
CA ASN A 13 1.11 -6.51 -7.73
C ASN A 13 0.71 -7.92 -7.31
N HIS A 14 1.45 -8.54 -6.38
CA HIS A 14 1.14 -9.90 -5.91
C HIS A 14 -0.23 -10.03 -5.22
N VAL A 15 -0.86 -8.90 -4.81
CA VAL A 15 -2.21 -8.90 -4.23
C VAL A 15 -3.28 -9.08 -5.31
N VAL A 16 -2.99 -8.65 -6.54
CA VAL A 16 -3.96 -8.60 -7.64
C VAL A 16 -3.66 -9.58 -8.77
N SER A 17 -2.47 -10.18 -8.81
CA SER A 17 -1.95 -10.98 -9.93
C SER A 17 -2.79 -12.21 -10.28
N ASP A 18 -3.37 -12.87 -9.28
CA ASP A 18 -4.10 -14.13 -9.46
C ASP A 18 -5.62 -13.98 -9.27
N ALA A 19 -6.10 -12.74 -9.09
CA ALA A 19 -7.50 -12.47 -8.79
C ALA A 19 -8.33 -12.35 -10.07
N THR A 20 -9.34 -13.20 -10.21
CA THR A 20 -10.35 -13.07 -11.29
C THR A 20 -11.24 -11.84 -11.08
N ASP A 21 -11.65 -11.62 -9.83
CA ASP A 21 -12.44 -10.48 -9.40
C ASP A 21 -11.77 -9.85 -8.17
N ILE A 22 -11.68 -8.52 -8.17
CA ILE A 22 -11.08 -7.76 -7.06
C ILE A 22 -12.18 -6.89 -6.46
N TYR A 23 -12.33 -6.95 -5.15
CA TYR A 23 -13.22 -6.11 -4.38
C TYR A 23 -12.41 -5.27 -3.39
N VAL A 24 -12.81 -4.00 -3.25
CA VAL A 24 -12.24 -3.06 -2.28
C VAL A 24 -13.32 -2.75 -1.26
N THR A 25 -13.04 -3.11 -0.01
CA THR A 25 -13.88 -2.75 1.14
C THR A 25 -13.30 -1.51 1.80
N LEU A 26 -14.11 -0.46 1.94
CA LEU A 26 -13.73 0.78 2.61
C LEU A 26 -13.90 0.66 4.13
N THR A 27 -13.30 1.58 4.88
CA THR A 27 -13.42 1.63 6.35
C THR A 27 -14.83 1.90 6.85
N ASP A 28 -15.73 2.38 5.98
CA ASP A 28 -17.17 2.56 6.27
C ASP A 28 -18.02 1.33 5.89
N GLY A 29 -17.38 0.24 5.45
CA GLY A 29 -18.02 -1.03 5.09
C GLY A 29 -18.55 -1.09 3.66
N ARG A 30 -18.48 0.00 2.88
CA ARG A 30 -18.87 -0.07 1.45
C ARG A 30 -17.89 -0.94 0.66
N GLU A 31 -18.44 -1.72 -0.25
CA GLU A 31 -17.66 -2.61 -1.13
C GLU A 31 -17.81 -2.18 -2.59
N PHE A 32 -16.69 -2.19 -3.32
CA PHE A 32 -16.64 -1.82 -4.73
C PHE A 32 -15.89 -2.86 -5.53
N LYS A 33 -16.42 -3.24 -6.69
CA LYS A 33 -15.66 -3.99 -7.67
C LYS A 33 -14.58 -3.10 -8.28
N ALA A 34 -13.33 -3.56 -8.24
CA ALA A 34 -12.19 -2.85 -8.79
C ALA A 34 -11.81 -3.39 -10.18
N LYS A 35 -11.20 -2.52 -10.98
CA LYS A 35 -10.55 -2.87 -12.25
C LYS A 35 -9.05 -2.65 -12.13
N VAL A 36 -8.26 -3.58 -12.64
CA VAL A 36 -6.82 -3.38 -12.80
C VAL A 36 -6.58 -2.40 -13.94
N ILE A 37 -5.84 -1.33 -13.66
CA ILE A 37 -5.46 -0.31 -14.65
C ILE A 37 -4.06 -0.59 -15.19
N GLY A 38 -3.16 -1.07 -14.34
CA GLY A 38 -1.82 -1.48 -14.73
C GLY A 38 -1.06 -2.13 -13.58
N THR A 39 -0.07 -2.93 -13.95
CA THR A 39 0.80 -3.65 -13.02
C THR A 39 2.26 -3.54 -13.48
N ASP A 40 3.17 -3.56 -12.51
CA ASP A 40 4.60 -3.72 -12.73
C ASP A 40 5.11 -4.79 -11.76
N GLU A 41 5.27 -6.01 -12.29
CA GLU A 41 5.74 -7.17 -11.54
C GLU A 41 7.14 -6.94 -10.97
N ARG A 42 8.02 -6.22 -11.70
CA ARG A 42 9.40 -6.01 -11.27
C ARG A 42 9.49 -5.15 -10.02
N THR A 43 8.56 -4.23 -9.81
CA THR A 43 8.54 -3.35 -8.62
C THR A 43 7.50 -3.78 -7.60
N ASP A 44 6.75 -4.84 -7.89
CA ASP A 44 5.60 -5.32 -7.12
C ASP A 44 4.54 -4.23 -6.87
N VAL A 45 4.25 -3.39 -7.88
CA VAL A 45 3.26 -2.32 -7.80
C VAL A 45 2.10 -2.55 -8.75
N ALA A 46 0.88 -2.29 -8.28
CA ALA A 46 -0.32 -2.25 -9.10
C ALA A 46 -1.13 -0.98 -8.88
N LEU A 47 -1.78 -0.54 -9.96
CA LEU A 47 -2.80 0.51 -9.95
C LEU A 47 -4.15 -0.11 -10.28
N ILE A 48 -5.11 0.06 -9.38
CA ILE A 48 -6.50 -0.35 -9.58
C ILE A 48 -7.43 0.87 -9.49
N LYS A 49 -8.64 0.73 -10.01
CA LYS A 49 -9.68 1.77 -9.93
C LYS A 49 -11.01 1.20 -9.49
N ILE A 50 -11.70 1.92 -8.62
CA ILE A 50 -13.10 1.70 -8.27
C ILE A 50 -13.96 2.87 -8.77
N GLU A 51 -15.24 2.62 -9.00
CA GLU A 51 -16.21 3.66 -9.36
C GLU A 51 -16.69 4.37 -8.07
N ALA A 52 -15.86 5.28 -7.54
CA ALA A 52 -16.15 6.08 -6.37
C ALA A 52 -15.66 7.51 -6.55
N LYS A 53 -16.34 8.47 -5.91
CA LYS A 53 -15.97 9.90 -5.89
C LYS A 53 -15.85 10.38 -4.45
N ASP A 54 -15.25 11.56 -4.28
CA ASP A 54 -15.06 12.20 -2.98
C ASP A 54 -14.18 11.35 -2.03
N MET A 55 -13.23 10.62 -2.61
CA MET A 55 -12.23 9.88 -1.84
C MET A 55 -11.16 10.83 -1.29
N THR A 56 -10.57 10.49 -0.15
CA THR A 56 -9.45 11.25 0.41
C THR A 56 -8.14 10.61 -0.03
N PRO A 57 -7.41 11.19 -1.00
CA PRO A 57 -6.11 10.66 -1.40
C PRO A 57 -5.06 10.90 -0.31
N LEU A 58 -4.09 9.99 -0.24
CA LEU A 58 -2.92 10.22 0.59
C LEU A 58 -2.08 11.38 0.05
N VAL A 59 -1.56 12.20 0.96
CA VAL A 59 -0.49 13.15 0.64
C VAL A 59 0.81 12.36 0.50
N ILE A 60 1.36 12.33 -0.71
CA ILE A 60 2.60 11.61 -1.01
C ILE A 60 3.80 12.42 -0.50
N GLY A 61 4.65 11.79 0.31
CA GLY A 61 5.88 12.37 0.83
C GLY A 61 7.08 12.24 -0.10
N ASP A 62 8.17 12.91 0.25
CA ASP A 62 9.46 12.80 -0.47
C ASP A 62 10.39 11.80 0.26
N PRO A 63 10.66 10.61 -0.31
CA PRO A 63 11.52 9.61 0.32
C PRO A 63 12.97 10.09 0.50
N LYS A 64 13.44 11.10 -0.26
CA LYS A 64 14.79 11.66 -0.10
C LYS A 64 14.97 12.43 1.21
N LYS A 65 13.86 12.80 1.86
CA LYS A 65 13.86 13.50 3.16
C LYS A 65 13.79 12.53 4.35
N LEU A 66 13.66 11.23 4.10
CA LEU A 66 13.63 10.23 5.16
C LEU A 66 15.00 10.14 5.87
N LYS A 67 14.96 9.87 7.16
CA LYS A 67 16.13 9.67 8.02
C LYS A 67 15.93 8.43 8.89
N LYS A 68 17.00 7.67 9.10
CA LYS A 68 17.00 6.56 10.06
C LYS A 68 16.60 7.08 11.45
N GLY A 69 15.80 6.31 12.18
CA GLY A 69 15.26 6.69 13.48
C GLY A 69 14.03 7.60 13.44
N GLN A 70 13.56 8.04 12.25
CA GLN A 70 12.27 8.73 12.16
C GLN A 70 11.13 7.78 12.48
N TRP A 71 10.17 8.26 13.28
CA TRP A 71 8.93 7.55 13.55
C TRP A 71 8.12 7.35 12.27
N VAL A 72 7.58 6.14 12.11
CA VAL A 72 6.69 5.76 11.02
C VAL A 72 5.53 4.92 11.55
N LEU A 73 4.43 4.94 10.80
CA LEU A 73 3.28 4.08 11.00
C LEU A 73 3.13 3.17 9.78
N ALA A 74 2.75 1.91 10.00
CA ALA A 74 2.18 1.07 8.96
C ALA A 74 0.67 0.95 9.21
N ILE A 75 -0.10 0.99 8.13
CA ILE A 75 -1.55 0.90 8.13
C ILE A 75 -1.91 -0.16 7.11
N GLY A 76 -2.74 -1.13 7.50
CA GLY A 76 -3.13 -2.24 6.63
C GLY A 76 -4.23 -3.09 7.27
N SER A 77 -4.53 -4.24 6.68
CA SER A 77 -5.57 -5.16 7.17
C SER A 77 -4.98 -6.56 7.42
N PRO A 78 -4.05 -6.70 8.38
CA PRO A 78 -3.34 -7.94 8.61
C PRO A 78 -4.32 -9.05 8.97
N PHE A 79 -4.21 -10.20 8.31
CA PHE A 79 -5.12 -11.34 8.46
C PHE A 79 -6.60 -11.03 8.19
N GLY A 80 -6.90 -9.96 7.44
CA GLY A 80 -8.27 -9.51 7.20
C GLY A 80 -8.94 -8.84 8.40
N LEU A 81 -8.15 -8.47 9.43
CA LEU A 81 -8.63 -7.63 10.52
C LEU A 81 -8.78 -6.18 10.02
N ASP A 82 -9.87 -5.53 10.42
CA ASP A 82 -10.15 -4.15 9.98
C ASP A 82 -9.03 -3.19 10.41
N SER A 83 -8.43 -2.51 9.42
CA SER A 83 -7.66 -1.26 9.56
C SER A 83 -6.75 -1.19 10.80
N THR A 84 -5.76 -2.07 10.85
CA THR A 84 -4.74 -2.09 11.92
C THR A 84 -3.67 -1.02 11.68
N VAL A 85 -3.28 -0.35 12.77
CA VAL A 85 -2.19 0.62 12.77
C VAL A 85 -1.09 0.14 13.72
N THR A 86 0.14 0.09 13.22
CA THR A 86 1.35 -0.26 14.00
C THR A 86 2.41 0.83 13.87
N SER A 87 3.23 1.02 14.91
CA SER A 87 4.23 2.09 14.97
C SER A 87 5.65 1.55 15.15
N GLY A 88 6.64 2.28 14.65
CA GLY A 88 8.06 1.96 14.75
C GLY A 88 8.90 3.09 14.16
N ILE A 89 10.11 2.76 13.72
CA ILE A 89 11.07 3.70 13.14
C ILE A 89 11.61 3.24 11.79
N VAL A 90 12.14 4.19 11.02
CA VAL A 90 12.96 3.87 9.85
C VAL A 90 14.28 3.25 10.31
N SER A 91 14.43 1.94 10.10
CA SER A 91 15.63 1.18 10.45
C SER A 91 16.74 1.35 9.41
N ALA A 92 16.39 1.38 8.11
CA ALA A 92 17.34 1.61 7.01
C ALA A 92 16.65 2.23 5.79
N ILE A 93 17.43 2.86 4.91
CA ILE A 93 16.98 3.52 3.67
C ILE A 93 17.84 2.99 2.53
N GLY A 94 17.22 2.68 1.39
CA GLY A 94 17.92 2.19 0.20
C GLY A 94 18.53 0.81 0.45
N ARG A 95 17.81 -0.06 1.17
CA ARG A 95 18.28 -1.42 1.45
C ARG A 95 18.28 -2.23 0.16
N ASP A 96 19.48 -2.62 -0.28
CA ASP A 96 19.64 -3.54 -1.40
C ASP A 96 19.43 -4.98 -0.94
N THR A 97 18.48 -5.66 -1.58
CA THR A 97 18.12 -7.07 -1.35
C THR A 97 18.62 -7.99 -2.46
N GLY A 98 19.33 -7.46 -3.46
CA GLY A 98 19.74 -8.18 -4.67
C GLY A 98 18.80 -7.97 -5.86
N GLU A 99 17.66 -7.30 -5.67
CA GLU A 99 16.67 -7.00 -6.72
C GLU A 99 16.84 -5.60 -7.34
N TYR A 100 17.89 -4.87 -6.95
CA TYR A 100 18.13 -3.48 -7.39
C TYR A 100 16.96 -2.52 -7.12
N LEU A 101 16.17 -2.79 -6.07
CA LEU A 101 15.10 -1.91 -5.60
C LEU A 101 15.51 -1.23 -4.27
N PRO A 102 15.34 0.10 -4.15
CA PRO A 102 15.73 0.82 -2.95
C PRO A 102 14.64 0.74 -1.86
N PHE A 103 14.63 -0.33 -1.07
CA PHE A 103 13.64 -0.49 -0.01
C PHE A 103 13.88 0.42 1.20
N ILE A 104 12.79 0.80 1.87
CA ILE A 104 12.80 1.37 3.21
C ILE A 104 12.59 0.22 4.19
N GLN A 105 13.49 0.07 5.15
CA GLN A 105 13.36 -0.94 6.20
C GLN A 105 12.81 -0.27 7.46
N THR A 106 11.87 -0.94 8.13
CA THR A 106 11.24 -0.50 9.37
C THR A 106 11.21 -1.64 10.39
N ASP A 107 11.13 -1.32 11.67
CA ASP A 107 10.85 -2.28 12.75
C ASP A 107 9.36 -2.35 13.12
N VAL A 108 8.51 -1.62 12.40
CA VAL A 108 7.06 -1.75 12.50
C VAL A 108 6.65 -3.20 12.28
N ALA A 109 5.71 -3.70 13.10
CA ALA A 109 5.13 -5.02 12.88
C ALA A 109 4.37 -5.07 11.55
N VAL A 110 4.88 -5.88 10.62
CA VAL A 110 4.27 -6.18 9.33
C VAL A 110 3.97 -7.67 9.23
N ASN A 111 2.73 -8.03 8.92
CA ASN A 111 2.23 -9.40 8.82
C ASN A 111 1.51 -9.61 7.48
N PRO A 112 1.27 -10.87 7.04
CA PRO A 112 0.43 -11.16 5.88
C PRO A 112 -0.92 -10.42 5.94
N GLY A 113 -1.32 -9.80 4.83
CA GLY A 113 -2.51 -8.94 4.75
C GLY A 113 -2.26 -7.45 5.00
N ASN A 114 -1.02 -7.05 5.31
CA ASN A 114 -0.64 -5.63 5.25
C ASN A 114 -0.33 -5.14 3.83
N SER A 115 -0.17 -6.05 2.88
CA SER A 115 -0.02 -5.76 1.45
C SER A 115 -1.34 -5.32 0.80
#